data_AF-A0A8C9KR83-F1
#
_entry.id   AF-A0A8C9KR83-F1
#
_cell.length_a   1.000
_cell.length_b   1.000
_cell.length_c   1.000
_cell.angle_alpha   90.00
_cell.angle_beta   90.00
_cell.angle_gamma   90.00
#
_symmetry.space_group_name_H-M   'P 1'
#
loop_
_entity.id
_entity.type
_entity.pdbx_description
1 polymer ?
#
loop_
_entity_poly.entity_id
_entity_poly.type
_entity_poly.pdbx_seq_one_letter_code
_entity_poly.pdbx_strand_id
1 'polypeptide(L)' 'CSQNTNRTCEECLKNVSCLWCNTNKACLDYPVTRILPPSSLCTLSSARWGVCWGLFKEENPYARFENN' A
#
# COMPACT_ATOMS: atom_id res chain seq x y z
N CYS A 1 -9.68 -7.15 2.69
CA CYS A 1 -8.86 -6.06 3.29
C CYS A 1 -9.67 -4.84 3.76
N SER A 2 -10.76 -4.47 3.09
CA SER A 2 -11.55 -3.24 3.31
C SER A 2 -12.05 -2.94 4.72
N GLN A 3 -12.19 -3.95 5.59
CA GLN A 3 -12.58 -3.78 6.99
C GLN A 3 -11.53 -3.03 7.84
N ASN A 4 -10.27 -3.01 7.39
CA ASN A 4 -9.17 -2.32 8.07
C ASN A 4 -8.91 -0.92 7.48
N THR A 5 -9.84 -0.40 6.67
CA THR A 5 -9.83 1.00 6.22
C THR A 5 -9.99 1.93 7.42
N ASN A 6 -9.31 3.08 7.40
CA ASN A 6 -9.20 4.04 8.52
C ASN A 6 -8.52 3.51 9.78
N ARG A 7 -7.80 2.38 9.68
CA ARG A 7 -7.01 1.84 10.78
C ARG A 7 -5.53 2.16 10.59
N THR A 8 -4.65 1.20 10.88
CA THR A 8 -3.21 1.35 10.65
C THR A 8 -2.75 0.46 9.52
N CYS A 9 -1.62 0.84 8.95
CA CYS A 9 -0.93 0.09 7.92
C CYS A 9 -0.56 -1.32 8.39
N GLU A 10 -0.16 -1.49 9.65
CA GLU A 10 0.14 -2.80 10.24
C GLU A 10 -1.11 -3.68 10.35
N GLU A 11 -2.26 -3.12 10.73
CA GLU A 11 -3.52 -3.88 10.77
C GLU A 11 -3.99 -4.26 9.36
N CYS A 12 -3.85 -3.36 8.39
CA CYS A 12 -4.17 -3.63 7.00
C CYS A 12 -3.28 -4.73 6.40
N LEU A 13 -1.96 -4.62 6.60
CA LEU A 13 -0.95 -5.50 6.02
C LEU A 13 -0.66 -6.74 6.84
N LYS A 14 -1.50 -7.07 7.85
CA LYS A 14 -1.52 -8.41 8.45
C LYS A 14 -1.70 -9.51 7.41
N ASN A 15 -2.42 -9.22 6.33
CA ASN A 15 -2.51 -10.08 5.17
C ASN A 15 -1.71 -9.45 4.02
N VAL A 16 -0.73 -10.19 3.50
CA VAL A 16 0.13 -9.76 2.39
C VAL A 16 -0.63 -9.55 1.07
N SER A 17 -1.87 -10.05 1.00
CA SER A 17 -2.81 -9.82 -0.10
C SER A 17 -3.54 -8.47 0.01
N CYS A 18 -3.20 -7.63 0.99
CA CYS A 18 -3.76 -6.30 1.16
C CYS A 18 -2.81 -5.20 0.70
N LEU A 19 -3.40 -4.10 0.22
CA LEU A 19 -2.72 -2.84 -0.05
C LEU A 19 -3.19 -1.80 0.94
N TRP A 20 -2.25 -1.14 1.60
CA TRP A 20 -2.50 0.06 2.38
C TRP A 20 -2.20 1.31 1.55
N CYS A 21 -3.15 2.22 1.48
CA CYS A 21 -2.97 3.53 0.85
C CYS A 21 -2.92 4.62 1.92
N ASN A 22 -1.79 5.32 2.03
CA ASN A 22 -1.64 6.35 3.05
C ASN A 22 -2.45 7.62 2.73
N THR A 23 -2.66 7.93 1.43
CA THR A 23 -3.35 9.14 0.98
C THR A 23 -4.78 9.25 1.53
N ASN A 24 -5.53 8.15 1.52
CA ASN A 24 -6.93 8.10 1.97
C ASN A 24 -7.12 7.13 3.16
N LYS A 25 -6.03 6.64 3.75
CA LYS A 25 -6.02 5.61 4.81
C LYS A 25 -6.90 4.40 4.46
N ALA A 26 -6.93 4.02 3.18
CA ALA A 26 -7.73 2.90 2.71
C ALA A 26 -6.95 1.59 2.71
N CYS A 27 -7.62 0.52 3.11
CA CYS A 27 -7.09 -0.83 3.03
C CYS A 27 -7.84 -1.59 1.93
N LEU A 28 -7.19 -1.93 0.83
CA LEU A 28 -7.82 -2.51 -0.34
C LEU A 28 -7.33 -3.93 -0.55
N ASP A 29 -8.15 -4.76 -1.20
CA ASP A 29 -7.68 -6.06 -1.66
C ASP A 29 -6.70 -5.85 -2.81
N TYR A 30 -5.51 -6.42 -2.70
CA TYR A 30 -4.46 -6.28 -3.69
C TYR A 30 -4.19 -7.61 -4.36
N PRO A 31 -4.59 -7.75 -5.64
CA PRO A 31 -4.28 -8.96 -6.35
C PRO A 31 -2.76 -9.08 -6.48
N VAL A 32 -2.19 -10.11 -5.85
CA VAL A 32 -0.76 -10.47 -5.92
C VAL A 32 -0.31 -10.97 -7.31
N THR A 33 -1.16 -10.83 -8.33
CA THR A 33 -0.87 -11.14 -9.73
C THR A 33 0.12 -10.16 -10.35
N ARG A 34 0.26 -8.96 -9.77
CA ARG A 34 1.22 -7.93 -10.19
C ARG A 34 2.14 -7.57 -9.04
N ILE A 35 3.43 -7.42 -9.35
CA ILE A 35 4.46 -7.06 -8.37
C ILE A 35 4.25 -5.64 -7.83
N LEU A 36 3.83 -4.71 -8.70
CA LEU A 36 3.60 -3.30 -8.37
C LEU A 36 2.12 -2.91 -8.49
N PRO A 37 1.54 -2.27 -7.46
CA PRO A 37 0.17 -1.79 -7.52
C PRO A 37 0.01 -0.72 -8.59
N PRO A 38 -1.12 -0.71 -9.32
CA PRO A 38 -1.41 0.38 -10.25
C PRO A 38 -1.66 1.69 -9.49
N SER A 39 -1.14 2.79 -10.04
CA SER A 39 -1.36 4.16 -9.51
C SER A 39 -2.83 4.56 -9.44
N SER A 40 -3.69 3.92 -10.24
CA SER A 40 -5.15 4.09 -10.20
C SER A 40 -5.80 3.67 -8.87
N LEU A 41 -5.19 2.75 -8.12
CA LEU A 41 -5.69 2.35 -6.78
C LEU A 41 -5.14 3.27 -5.70
N CYS A 42 -3.84 3.54 -5.76
CA CYS A 42 -3.13 4.43 -4.87
C CYS A 42 -1.81 4.83 -5.54
N THR A 43 -1.35 6.06 -5.36
CA THR A 43 -0.01 6.43 -5.81
C THR A 43 1.01 5.53 -5.13
N LEU A 44 1.90 4.92 -5.91
CA LEU A 44 2.94 4.01 -5.45
C LEU A 44 3.77 4.67 -4.35
N SER A 45 4.03 5.98 -4.43
CA SER A 45 4.65 6.77 -3.36
C SER A 45 3.98 6.61 -1.99
N SER A 46 2.65 6.51 -1.97
CA SER A 46 1.83 6.39 -0.75
C SER A 46 1.26 4.98 -0.52
N ALA A 47 1.44 4.07 -1.46
CA ALA A 47 0.96 2.70 -1.40
C ALA A 47 1.96 1.80 -0.65
N ARG A 48 1.49 0.86 0.17
CA ARG A 48 2.31 -0.14 0.85
C ARG A 48 1.64 -1.50 0.74
N TRP A 49 2.37 -2.53 0.34
CA TRP A 49 1.89 -3.92 0.24
C TRP A 49 2.97 -4.86 0.76
N GLY A 50 2.54 -6.00 1.32
CA GLY A 50 3.43 -6.99 1.93
C GLY A 50 4.03 -6.56 3.27
N VAL A 51 4.62 -5.36 3.34
CA VAL A 51 5.21 -4.81 4.58
C VAL A 51 4.80 -3.36 4.81
N CYS A 52 4.54 -3.04 6.07
CA CYS A 52 4.39 -1.65 6.47
C CYS A 52 5.76 -1.02 6.71
N TRP A 53 6.23 -0.19 5.79
CA TRP A 53 7.41 0.62 6.01
C TRP A 53 7.04 1.77 6.97
N GLY A 54 7.54 1.68 8.21
CA GLY A 54 7.26 2.61 9.30
C GLY A 54 7.92 4.00 9.15
N LEU A 55 7.53 4.88 10.06
CA LEU A 55 7.76 6.33 10.25
C LEU A 55 9.17 6.95 10.01
N PHE A 56 10.15 6.23 9.43
CA PHE A 56 11.53 6.72 9.26
C PHE A 56 12.14 6.54 7.85
N LYS A 57 11.37 6.05 6.87
CA LYS A 57 11.76 6.11 5.45
C LYS A 57 10.67 6.81 4.67
N GLU A 58 10.98 8.04 4.31
CA GLU A 58 10.08 9.07 3.81
C GLU A 58 9.28 8.65 2.57
N GLU A 59 9.71 7.64 1.81
CA GLU A 59 9.01 7.26 0.58
C GLU A 59 8.99 5.75 0.41
N ASN A 60 7.90 5.22 -0.15
CA ASN A 60 7.93 3.85 -0.66
C ASN A 60 9.13 3.73 -1.62
N PRO A 61 10.10 2.81 -1.43
CA PRO A 61 11.24 2.67 -2.34
C PRO A 61 10.81 2.36 -3.78
N TYR A 62 9.59 1.85 -3.96
CA TYR A 62 9.00 1.62 -5.27
C TYR A 62 8.43 2.89 -5.93
N ALA A 63 8.30 4.01 -5.21
CA ALA A 63 7.83 5.30 -5.72
C ALA A 63 8.55 5.73 -7.01
N ARG A 64 9.84 5.42 -7.14
CA ARG A 64 10.63 5.72 -8.34
C ARG A 64 10.14 5.03 -9.60
N PHE A 65 9.34 3.97 -9.47
CA PHE A 65 8.74 3.25 -10.60
C PHE A 65 7.34 3.77 -10.96
N GLU A 66 6.87 4.86 -10.35
CA GLU A 66 5.67 5.53 -10.83
C GLU A 66 5.92 6.13 -12.22
N ASN A 67 5.04 5.82 -13.17
CA ASN A 67 5.03 6.32 -14.55
C ASN A 67 6.04 5.68 -15.53
N ASN A 68 6.36 4.38 -15.36
CA ASN A 68 6.92 3.56 -16.44
C ASN A 68 5.88 2.61 -17.03
#